data_AF-A0A3B9LWA4-F1
#
_entry.id   AF-A0A3B9LWA4-F1
#
_cell.length_a   1.000
_cell.length_b   1.000
_cell.length_c   1.000
_cell.angle_alpha   90.00
_cell.angle_beta   90.00
_cell.angle_gamma   90.00
#
_symmetry.space_group_name_H-M   'P 1'
#
loop_
_entity.id
_entity.type
_entity.pdbx_description
1 polymer ?
#
loop_
_entity_poly.entity_id
_entity_poly.type
_entity_poly.pdbx_seq_one_letter_code
_entity_poly.pdbx_strand_id
1 'polypeptide(L)' 'LNPSHPAAQAYYDSLARQYAAWAVDFIKVDCISDHPYKGAEIRMFSEAIAKSGRSMVLSLSPGPTAID' A
#
# COMPACT_ATOMS: atom_id res chain seq x y z
N LEU A 1 3.28 1.79 9.60
CA LEU A 1 3.60 3.24 9.71
C LEU A 1 2.61 3.91 10.65
N ASN A 2 2.88 5.11 11.17
CA ASN A 2 1.84 5.92 11.84
C ASN A 2 1.06 6.71 10.77
N PRO A 3 -0.19 6.36 10.44
CA PRO A 3 -0.93 6.98 9.34
C PRO A 3 -1.25 8.46 9.61
N SER A 4 -1.29 8.88 10.87
CA SER A 4 -1.60 10.26 11.26
C SER A 4 -0.42 11.22 11.08
N HIS A 5 0.78 10.70 10.81
CA HIS A 5 1.96 11.53 10.60
C HIS A 5 2.10 11.89 9.11
N PRO A 6 2.26 13.18 8.72
CA PRO A 6 2.31 13.58 7.31
C PRO A 6 3.36 12.84 6.46
N ALA A 7 4.50 12.52 7.06
CA ALA A 7 5.58 11.78 6.38
C ALA A 7 5.20 10.33 5.99
N ALA A 8 4.15 9.75 6.56
CA ALA A 8 3.74 8.39 6.23
C ALA A 8 3.24 8.28 4.78
N GLN A 9 2.48 9.27 4.28
CA GLN A 9 2.06 9.27 2.88
C GLN A 9 3.24 9.50 1.95
N ALA A 10 4.13 10.43 2.30
CA ALA A 10 5.34 10.71 1.52
C ALA A 10 6.24 9.46 1.36
N TYR A 11 6.28 8.61 2.40
CA TYR A 11 7.00 7.34 2.34
C TYR A 11 6.37 6.36 1.35
N TYR A 12 5.05 6.11 1.42
CA TYR A 12 4.37 5.25 0.44
C TYR A 12 4.47 5.80 -0.99
N ASP A 13 4.34 7.11 -1.17
CA ASP A 13 4.53 7.76 -2.48
C ASP A 13 5.94 7.51 -3.03
N SER A 14 6.97 7.46 -2.17
CA SER A 14 8.34 7.14 -2.58
C SER A 14 8.52 5.69 -3.02
N LEU A 15 7.89 4.74 -2.31
CA LEU A 15 7.91 3.32 -2.69
C LEU A 15 7.19 3.11 -4.03
N ALA A 16 6.01 3.69 -4.20
CA ALA A 16 5.25 3.56 -5.45
C ALA A 16 5.99 4.16 -6.65
N ARG A 17 6.68 5.31 -6.49
CA ARG A 17 7.57 5.86 -7.52
C ARG A 17 8.72 4.90 -7.85
N GLN A 18 9.34 4.30 -6.83
CA GLN A 18 10.43 3.37 -7.02
C GLN A 18 9.97 2.13 -7.79
N TYR A 19 8.83 1.55 -7.41
CA TYR A 19 8.24 0.39 -8.07
C TYR A 19 7.80 0.68 -9.51
N ALA A 20 7.26 1.88 -9.76
CA ALA A 20 6.97 2.34 -11.11
C ALA A 20 8.23 2.46 -11.98
N ALA A 21 9.33 3.01 -11.43
CA ALA A 21 10.61 3.11 -12.13
C ALA A 21 11.22 1.73 -12.46
N TRP A 22 10.94 0.73 -11.64
CA TRP A 22 11.32 -0.66 -11.89
C TRP A 22 10.36 -1.42 -12.80
N ALA A 23 9.31 -0.75 -13.29
CA ALA A 23 8.27 -1.35 -14.10
C ALA A 23 7.53 -2.52 -13.41
N VAL A 24 7.40 -2.50 -12.08
CA VAL A 24 6.57 -3.48 -11.33
C VAL A 24 5.11 -3.37 -11.79
N ASP A 25 4.42 -4.51 -11.94
CA ASP A 25 3.00 -4.56 -12.33
C ASP A 25 2.09 -5.12 -11.23
N PHE A 26 2.67 -5.74 -10.20
CA PHE A 26 1.94 -6.42 -9.14
C PHE A 26 2.68 -6.27 -7.81
N ILE A 27 1.95 -5.86 -6.78
CA ILE A 27 2.47 -5.69 -5.42
C ILE A 27 1.60 -6.53 -4.49
N LYS A 28 2.23 -7.48 -3.78
CA LYS A 28 1.62 -8.17 -2.65
C LYS A 28 2.13 -7.57 -1.34
N VAL A 29 1.23 -7.07 -0.51
CA VAL A 29 1.56 -6.48 0.79
C VAL A 29 1.09 -7.42 1.90
N ASP A 30 2.04 -7.96 2.64
CA ASP A 30 1.80 -8.85 3.78
C ASP A 30 1.54 -8.07 5.08
N CYS A 31 0.98 -8.76 6.08
CA CYS A 31 0.72 -8.24 7.42
C CYS A 31 -0.13 -6.96 7.46
N ILE A 32 -1.09 -6.84 6.54
CA ILE A 32 -1.91 -5.62 6.37
C ILE A 32 -3.42 -5.87 6.43
N SER A 33 -3.86 -7.07 6.02
CA SER A 33 -5.28 -7.42 5.94
C SER A 33 -5.86 -8.02 7.24
N ASP A 34 -5.03 -8.40 8.19
CA ASP A 34 -5.45 -9.11 9.39
C ASP A 34 -4.39 -8.97 10.51
N HIS A 35 -4.80 -9.18 11.77
CA HIS A 35 -3.97 -9.16 12.98
C HIS A 35 -2.96 -7.98 13.11
N PRO A 36 -3.39 -6.69 13.15
CA PRO A 36 -4.74 -6.16 12.92
C PRO A 36 -4.93 -5.68 11.48
N TYR A 37 -6.18 -5.51 11.05
CA TYR A 37 -6.50 -4.87 9.78
C TYR A 37 -5.99 -3.40 9.73
N LYS A 38 -5.16 -3.08 8.74
CA LYS A 38 -4.49 -1.76 8.60
C LYS A 38 -5.13 -0.91 7.50
N GLY A 39 -6.44 -0.68 7.61
CA GLY A 39 -7.22 0.03 6.60
C GLY A 39 -6.66 1.40 6.16
N ALA A 40 -6.06 2.16 7.08
CA ALA A 40 -5.44 3.44 6.75
C ALA A 40 -4.20 3.25 5.84
N GLU A 41 -3.32 2.30 6.16
CA GLU A 41 -2.13 2.02 5.34
C GLU A 41 -2.51 1.47 3.97
N ILE A 42 -3.57 0.65 3.87
CA ILE A 42 -4.11 0.16 2.59
C ILE A 42 -4.52 1.33 1.68
N ARG A 43 -5.28 2.30 2.21
CA ARG A 43 -5.69 3.49 1.44
C ARG A 43 -4.49 4.31 1.01
N MET A 44 -3.54 4.56 1.92
CA MET A 44 -2.34 5.34 1.63
C MET A 44 -1.51 4.72 0.49
N PHE A 45 -1.34 3.39 0.50
CA PHE A 45 -0.58 2.71 -0.55
C PHE A 45 -1.36 2.63 -1.87
N SER A 46 -2.68 2.43 -1.82
CA SER A 46 -3.55 2.52 -3.01
C SER A 46 -3.46 3.90 -3.68
N GLU A 47 -3.48 4.98 -2.88
CA GLU A 47 -3.31 6.36 -3.39
C GLU A 47 -1.91 6.59 -3.97
N ALA A 48 -0.87 6.06 -3.31
CA ALA A 48 0.51 6.16 -3.80
C ALA A 48 0.68 5.45 -5.17
N ILE A 49 0.07 4.28 -5.34
CA ILE A 49 0.03 3.57 -6.62
C ILE A 49 -0.67 4.43 -7.68
N ALA A 50 -1.84 5.02 -7.37
CA ALA A 50 -2.54 5.89 -8.30
C ALA A 50 -1.71 7.13 -8.72
N LYS A 51 -0.94 7.72 -7.79
CA LYS A 51 -0.03 8.85 -8.06
C LYS A 51 1.23 8.46 -8.83
N SER A 52 1.60 7.18 -8.87
CA SER A 52 2.85 6.73 -9.48
C SER A 52 2.88 6.86 -11.01
N GLY A 53 1.72 6.99 -11.65
CA GLY A 53 1.59 7.02 -13.11
C GLY A 53 1.70 5.66 -13.80
N ARG A 54 1.87 4.56 -13.05
CA ARG A 54 1.89 3.18 -13.56
C ARG A 54 0.74 2.37 -12.98
N SER A 55 0.04 1.62 -13.84
CA SER A 55 -0.95 0.65 -13.39
C SER A 55 -0.24 -0.51 -12.67
N MET A 56 -0.56 -0.72 -11.39
CA MET A 56 -0.03 -1.81 -10.57
C MET A 56 -1.17 -2.44 -9.78
N VAL A 57 -1.28 -3.77 -9.82
CA VAL A 57 -2.26 -4.50 -9.02
C VAL A 57 -1.81 -4.53 -7.57
N LEU A 58 -2.71 -4.19 -6.64
CA LEU A 58 -2.48 -4.27 -5.21
C LEU A 58 -3.19 -5.50 -4.63
N SER A 59 -2.41 -6.48 -4.19
CA SER A 59 -2.87 -7.68 -3.48
C SER A 59 -2.55 -7.56 -1.99
N LEU A 60 -3.51 -7.90 -1.14
CA LEU A 60 -3.39 -7.77 0.31
C LEU A 60 -3.33 -9.13 1.01
N SER A 61 -2.69 -9.18 2.17
CA SER A 61 -2.36 -10.40 2.89
C SER A 61 -2.17 -10.15 4.40
N PRO A 62 -2.39 -11.14 5.28
CA PRO A 62 -2.93 -12.47 4.97
C PRO A 62 -4.46 -12.47 4.84
N GLY A 63 -5.04 -13.63 4.54
CA GLY A 63 -6.48 -13.88 4.67
C GLY A 63 -6.77 -14.87 5.81
N PRO A 64 -8.01 -14.96 6.31
CA PRO A 64 -9.16 -14.10 5.96
C PRO A 64 -8.97 -12.67 6.45
N THR A 65 -9.51 -11.69 5.73
CA THR A 65 -9.45 -10.28 6.14
C THR A 65 -10.34 -10.07 7.36
N ALA A 66 -9.78 -9.55 8.46
CA ALA A 66 -10.57 -9.17 9.64
C ALA A 66 -11.34 -7.87 9.36
N ILE A 67 -12.63 -8.02 9.02
CA ILE A 67 -13.58 -6.92 8.75
C ILE A 67 -14.69 -6.85 9.80
N ASP A 68 -14.62 -7.74 10.77
CA ASP A 68 -15.46 -7.93 11.94
C ASP A 68 -15.26 -6.84 13.02
#